data_AF-V9G6H3-F1
#
_entry.id   AF-V9G6H3-F1
#
_cell.length_a   1.000
_cell.length_b   1.000
_cell.length_c   1.000
_cell.angle_alpha   90.00
_cell.angle_beta   90.00
_cell.angle_gamma   90.00
#
_symmetry.space_group_name_H-M   'P 1'
#
loop_
_entity.id
_entity.type
_entity.pdbx_description
1 polymer ?
#
loop_
_entity_poly.entity_id
_entity_poly.type
_entity_poly.pdbx_seq_one_letter_code
_entity_poly.pdbx_strand_id
1 'polypeptide(L)'
;MIRSNSPETVYQEGIVYRETGNGNTRFMIHHRNATGKNMKMYVVATNINSTPARLTTEYTGMAGPSEIPTATGKASVQRYLESMQSTNSFRTINLAPGESRLILQDISAQSLRDQQVVSLFADLYTNSPIRYDVIMIDEVKDPIQKLPHLKLLPSDGVHNRGTYPEATRIIESYELVGNTPSRIAIGDRTNDPNLEGYDGINGSFQSNAGNFGVLYKIKLHRVAPNTLITLNPRGGRYMGAMMVNGSIIQTPNTSNGAVAAPNEAAVLYRTGNYEQTVEILFTAAPGSSLPVNILLQPLPQMKN
;
A
#
# COMPACT_ATOMS: atom_id res chain seq x y z
N MET A 1 -1.62 10.29 -1.94
CA MET A 1 -2.11 8.90 -1.78
C MET A 1 -3.54 8.93 -1.30
N ILE A 2 -4.40 8.14 -1.92
CA ILE A 2 -5.77 7.85 -1.50
C ILE A 2 -5.78 6.52 -0.75
N ARG A 3 -6.20 6.54 0.53
CA ARG A 3 -6.44 5.35 1.34
C ARG A 3 -7.94 5.14 1.48
N SER A 4 -8.45 4.07 0.90
CA SER A 4 -9.83 3.61 1.04
C SER A 4 -9.85 2.36 1.92
N ASN A 5 -10.10 2.57 3.22
CA ASN A 5 -10.14 1.50 4.22
C ASN A 5 -11.16 1.78 5.34
N SER A 6 -12.12 2.69 5.11
CA SER A 6 -13.21 2.93 6.06
C SER A 6 -14.51 3.29 5.32
N PRO A 7 -15.64 2.62 5.60
CA PRO A 7 -15.74 1.49 6.52
C PRO A 7 -14.96 0.28 5.98
N GLU A 8 -14.08 -0.35 6.78
CA GLU A 8 -13.29 -1.50 6.30
C GLU A 8 -14.21 -2.70 6.10
N THR A 9 -15.15 -2.89 7.01
CA THR A 9 -16.21 -3.90 6.88
C THR A 9 -17.46 -3.25 6.30
N VAL A 10 -17.81 -3.65 5.08
CA VAL A 10 -18.88 -3.04 4.30
C VAL A 10 -20.16 -3.85 4.43
N TYR A 11 -21.20 -3.24 5.01
CA TYR A 11 -22.49 -3.90 5.30
C TYR A 11 -23.59 -3.61 4.27
N GLN A 12 -23.37 -2.68 3.35
CA GLN A 12 -24.34 -2.33 2.31
C GLN A 12 -23.67 -1.77 1.05
N GLU A 13 -24.41 -1.72 -0.06
CA GLU A 13 -23.97 -1.04 -1.29
C GLU A 13 -23.65 0.43 -1.04
N GLY A 14 -22.57 0.91 -1.64
CA GLY A 14 -22.25 2.33 -1.57
C GLY A 14 -20.87 2.69 -2.10
N ILE A 15 -20.59 3.99 -2.02
CA ILE A 15 -19.28 4.57 -2.24
C ILE A 15 -18.55 4.56 -0.90
N VAL A 16 -17.53 3.71 -0.77
CA VAL A 16 -16.72 3.60 0.44
C VAL A 16 -15.68 4.71 0.54
N TYR A 17 -15.28 5.29 -0.61
CA TYR A 17 -14.41 6.47 -0.65
C TYR A 17 -14.58 7.25 -1.94
N ARG A 18 -14.49 8.58 -1.85
CA ARG A 18 -14.50 9.51 -2.99
C ARG A 18 -13.44 10.58 -2.79
N GLU A 19 -12.70 10.88 -3.84
CA GLU A 19 -11.69 11.95 -3.85
C GLU A 19 -11.48 12.51 -5.26
N THR A 20 -11.01 13.75 -5.37
CA THR A 20 -10.42 14.30 -6.60
C THR A 20 -8.89 14.25 -6.52
N GLY A 21 -8.26 13.52 -7.43
CA GLY A 21 -6.80 13.47 -7.55
C GLY A 21 -6.29 14.17 -8.81
N ASN A 22 -5.08 14.71 -8.75
CA ASN A 22 -4.37 15.29 -9.89
C ASN A 22 -2.88 14.93 -9.81
N GLY A 23 -2.22 14.70 -10.95
CA GLY A 23 -0.84 14.24 -10.99
C GLY A 23 -0.67 12.83 -10.43
N ASN A 24 0.43 12.59 -9.71
CA ASN A 24 0.77 11.31 -9.10
C ASN A 24 -0.22 10.96 -7.99
N THR A 25 -0.95 9.86 -8.16
CA THR A 25 -1.96 9.37 -7.22
C THR A 25 -1.73 7.90 -6.92
N ARG A 26 -1.27 7.60 -5.69
CA ARG A 26 -1.22 6.23 -5.16
C ARG A 26 -2.53 5.85 -4.51
N PHE A 27 -3.08 4.68 -4.82
CA PHE A 27 -4.17 4.03 -4.11
C PHE A 27 -3.65 2.99 -3.13
N MET A 28 -4.28 2.94 -1.96
CA MET A 28 -4.34 1.79 -1.08
C MET A 28 -5.82 1.51 -0.80
N ILE A 29 -6.34 0.38 -1.29
CA ILE A 29 -7.72 -0.05 -1.10
C ILE A 29 -7.69 -1.34 -0.28
N HIS A 30 -8.47 -1.41 0.79
CA HIS A 30 -8.64 -2.63 1.56
C HIS A 30 -10.02 -2.64 2.22
N HIS A 31 -10.82 -3.65 1.89
CA HIS A 31 -12.21 -3.77 2.34
C HIS A 31 -12.63 -5.23 2.43
N ARG A 32 -13.50 -5.50 3.41
CA ARG A 32 -14.21 -6.75 3.64
C ARG A 32 -15.66 -6.58 3.23
N ASN A 33 -16.18 -7.56 2.50
CA ASN A 33 -17.62 -7.69 2.29
C ASN A 33 -18.28 -8.35 3.51
N ALA A 34 -19.27 -7.69 4.10
CA ALA A 34 -20.13 -8.25 5.15
C ALA A 34 -21.61 -7.94 4.87
N THR A 35 -21.98 -7.89 3.59
CA THR A 35 -23.34 -7.58 3.14
C THR A 35 -24.28 -8.79 3.17
N GLY A 36 -23.75 -10.00 3.39
CA GLY A 36 -24.47 -11.26 3.25
C GLY A 36 -24.73 -11.68 1.80
N LYS A 37 -24.13 -10.99 0.82
CA LYS A 37 -24.31 -11.23 -0.62
C LYS A 37 -22.97 -11.27 -1.35
N ASN A 38 -22.96 -11.76 -2.58
CA ASN A 38 -21.81 -11.59 -3.46
C ASN A 38 -21.76 -10.17 -4.01
N MET A 39 -20.62 -9.53 -3.81
CA MET A 39 -20.40 -8.14 -4.21
C MET A 39 -19.24 -8.05 -5.20
N LYS A 40 -19.11 -6.91 -5.86
CA LYS A 40 -17.89 -6.51 -6.57
C LYS A 40 -17.48 -5.12 -6.14
N MET A 41 -16.18 -4.92 -6.05
CA MET A 41 -15.58 -3.61 -5.86
C MET A 41 -15.12 -3.05 -7.19
N TYR A 42 -15.27 -1.73 -7.36
CA TYR A 42 -14.84 -1.02 -8.54
C TYR A 42 -14.18 0.29 -8.16
N VAL A 43 -13.28 0.75 -9.03
CA VAL A 43 -12.77 2.13 -9.01
C VAL A 43 -13.23 2.81 -10.29
N VAL A 44 -14.08 3.82 -10.14
CA VAL A 44 -14.58 4.63 -11.25
C VAL A 44 -13.78 5.93 -11.30
N ALA A 45 -13.21 6.23 -12.45
CA ALA A 45 -12.57 7.51 -12.75
C ALA A 45 -13.53 8.36 -13.59
N THR A 46 -13.93 9.53 -13.08
CA THR A 46 -14.73 10.52 -13.79
C THR A 46 -13.90 11.75 -14.14
N ASN A 47 -13.86 12.11 -15.42
CA ASN A 47 -13.31 13.39 -15.83
C ASN A 47 -14.31 14.51 -15.52
N ILE A 48 -13.97 15.34 -14.52
CA ILE A 48 -14.81 16.46 -14.07
C ILE A 48 -14.46 17.79 -14.75
N ASN A 49 -13.54 17.78 -15.72
CA ASN A 49 -13.10 18.96 -16.44
C ASN A 49 -13.97 19.20 -17.69
N SER A 50 -13.87 20.41 -18.25
CA SER A 50 -14.46 20.77 -19.55
C SER A 50 -13.63 20.30 -20.75
N THR A 51 -12.43 19.76 -20.52
CA THR A 51 -11.49 19.29 -21.54
C THR A 51 -11.15 17.81 -21.36
N PRO A 52 -10.71 17.09 -22.41
CA PRO A 52 -10.25 15.72 -22.29
C PRO A 52 -9.09 15.58 -21.28
N ALA A 53 -9.12 14.50 -20.50
CA ALA A 53 -8.08 14.19 -19.53
C ALA A 53 -7.42 12.85 -19.88
N ARG A 54 -6.10 12.78 -19.67
CA ARG A 54 -5.30 11.57 -19.82
C ARG A 54 -5.04 10.99 -18.44
N LEU A 55 -5.28 9.69 -18.30
CA LEU A 55 -5.00 8.92 -17.09
C LEU A 55 -4.13 7.74 -17.47
N THR A 56 -3.03 7.55 -16.75
CA THR A 56 -2.11 6.43 -16.88
C THR A 56 -2.10 5.66 -15.56
N THR A 57 -2.49 4.40 -15.59
CA THR A 57 -2.13 3.44 -14.53
C THR A 57 -0.69 3.03 -14.74
N GLU A 58 0.13 3.03 -13.69
CA GLU A 58 1.56 2.72 -13.76
C GLU A 58 1.84 1.38 -13.10
N TYR A 59 1.90 1.34 -11.76
CA TYR A 59 2.19 0.15 -10.97
C TYR A 59 0.91 -0.35 -10.30
N THR A 60 0.73 -1.67 -10.16
CA THR A 60 -0.47 -2.26 -9.55
C THR A 60 -0.16 -3.58 -8.84
N GLY A 61 -0.84 -3.82 -7.72
CA GLY A 61 -0.80 -5.08 -6.99
C GLY A 61 -2.11 -5.33 -6.29
N MET A 62 -2.91 -6.24 -6.82
CA MET A 62 -4.19 -6.68 -6.25
C MET A 62 -4.03 -8.04 -5.59
N ALA A 63 -4.70 -8.26 -4.46
CA ALA A 63 -4.86 -9.58 -3.84
C ALA A 63 -6.26 -9.77 -3.24
N GLY A 64 -6.62 -11.03 -3.06
CA GLY A 64 -7.98 -11.46 -2.75
C GLY A 64 -8.76 -11.81 -4.03
N PRO A 65 -10.05 -12.14 -3.93
CA PRO A 65 -10.83 -12.32 -2.70
C PRO A 65 -10.29 -13.43 -1.77
N SER A 66 -10.21 -13.18 -0.47
CA SER A 66 -9.81 -14.20 0.54
C SER A 66 -10.36 -13.85 1.92
N GLU A 67 -10.61 -14.85 2.77
CA GLU A 67 -11.05 -14.66 4.15
C GLU A 67 -9.94 -14.22 5.10
N ILE A 68 -8.67 -14.20 4.65
CA ILE A 68 -7.49 -13.91 5.49
C ILE A 68 -6.96 -12.50 5.17
N PRO A 69 -7.29 -11.46 5.95
CA PRO A 69 -6.96 -10.07 5.62
C PRO A 69 -5.46 -9.83 5.58
N THR A 70 -4.72 -10.37 6.55
CA THR A 70 -3.26 -10.17 6.65
C THR A 70 -2.50 -10.80 5.48
N ALA A 71 -2.94 -11.98 5.01
CA ALA A 71 -2.34 -12.63 3.84
C ALA A 71 -2.68 -11.86 2.55
N THR A 72 -3.91 -11.36 2.45
CA THR A 72 -4.38 -10.53 1.34
C THR A 72 -3.57 -9.24 1.23
N GLY A 73 -3.44 -8.49 2.33
CA GLY A 73 -2.65 -7.25 2.36
C GLY A 73 -1.19 -7.50 1.98
N LYS A 74 -0.55 -8.53 2.57
CA LYS A 74 0.83 -8.93 2.24
C LYS A 74 0.99 -9.24 0.74
N ALA A 75 0.09 -10.04 0.17
CA ALA A 75 0.15 -10.41 -1.24
C ALA A 75 -0.06 -9.21 -2.18
N SER A 76 -0.91 -8.24 -1.81
CA SER A 76 -1.06 -7.01 -2.61
C SER A 76 0.21 -6.18 -2.66
N VAL A 77 0.92 -6.04 -1.52
CA VAL A 77 2.20 -5.31 -1.47
C VAL A 77 3.27 -6.04 -2.26
N GLN A 78 3.37 -7.37 -2.13
CA GLN A 78 4.29 -8.16 -2.95
C GLN A 78 4.05 -7.90 -4.44
N ARG A 79 2.83 -8.06 -4.94
CA ARG A 79 2.49 -7.88 -6.36
C ARG A 79 2.73 -6.45 -6.85
N TYR A 80 2.48 -5.47 -5.98
CA TYR A 80 2.76 -4.08 -6.27
C TYR A 80 4.26 -3.82 -6.45
N LEU A 81 5.09 -4.36 -5.55
CA LEU A 81 6.55 -4.33 -5.69
C LEU A 81 7.01 -5.08 -6.95
N GLU A 82 6.45 -6.26 -7.26
CA GLU A 82 6.73 -6.99 -8.51
C GLU A 82 6.43 -6.13 -9.74
N SER A 83 5.30 -5.41 -9.73
CA SER A 83 4.93 -4.52 -10.83
C SER A 83 5.91 -3.37 -11.04
N MET A 84 6.64 -2.94 -10.01
CA MET A 84 7.66 -1.88 -10.13
C MET A 84 8.91 -2.31 -10.91
N GLN A 85 9.09 -3.61 -11.14
CA GLN A 85 10.26 -4.14 -11.84
C GLN A 85 10.15 -4.03 -13.37
N SER A 86 8.97 -3.65 -13.89
CA SER A 86 8.75 -3.45 -15.33
C SER A 86 7.65 -2.42 -15.60
N THR A 87 7.48 -2.02 -16.85
CA THR A 87 6.37 -1.14 -17.27
C THR A 87 5.15 -1.91 -17.77
N ASN A 88 5.10 -3.23 -17.55
CA ASN A 88 4.05 -4.09 -18.13
C ASN A 88 2.63 -3.75 -17.66
N SER A 89 2.50 -3.18 -16.46
CA SER A 89 1.24 -2.71 -15.89
C SER A 89 0.79 -1.35 -16.43
N PHE A 90 1.61 -0.67 -17.25
CA PHE A 90 1.32 0.68 -17.69
C PHE A 90 0.17 0.68 -18.70
N ARG A 91 -0.91 1.40 -18.40
CA ARG A 91 -2.09 1.49 -19.26
C ARG A 91 -2.60 2.92 -19.27
N THR A 92 -2.69 3.51 -20.47
CA THR A 92 -3.17 4.89 -20.65
C THR A 92 -4.56 4.88 -21.27
N ILE A 93 -5.45 5.68 -20.71
CA ILE A 93 -6.77 5.97 -21.24
C ILE A 93 -6.98 7.48 -21.40
N ASN A 94 -7.79 7.87 -22.38
CA ASN A 94 -8.30 9.22 -22.50
C ASN A 94 -9.77 9.24 -22.07
N LEU A 95 -10.13 10.20 -21.22
CA LEU A 95 -11.48 10.43 -20.73
C LEU A 95 -12.02 11.72 -21.35
N ALA A 96 -13.13 11.64 -22.08
CA ALA A 96 -13.85 12.84 -22.56
C ALA A 96 -14.43 13.65 -21.37
N PRO A 97 -14.75 14.95 -21.55
CA PRO A 97 -15.43 15.73 -20.52
C PRO A 97 -16.69 15.04 -20.00
N GLY A 98 -16.81 14.88 -18.67
CA GLY A 98 -17.93 14.19 -18.02
C GLY A 98 -17.90 12.65 -18.11
N GLU A 99 -16.99 12.06 -18.87
CA GLU A 99 -16.92 10.61 -19.04
C GLU A 99 -16.48 9.91 -17.75
N SER A 100 -17.14 8.80 -17.43
CA SER A 100 -16.78 7.90 -16.35
C SER A 100 -16.36 6.54 -16.90
N ARG A 101 -15.21 6.01 -16.46
CA ARG A 101 -14.74 4.67 -16.83
C ARG A 101 -14.24 3.88 -15.63
N LEU A 102 -14.33 2.56 -15.74
CA LEU A 102 -13.71 1.64 -14.80
C LEU A 102 -12.20 1.60 -15.01
N ILE A 103 -11.45 1.80 -13.93
CA ILE A 103 -10.01 1.63 -13.85
C ILE A 103 -9.69 0.55 -12.82
N LEU A 104 -8.43 0.09 -12.77
CA LEU A 104 -7.97 -0.90 -11.79
C LEU A 104 -8.83 -2.17 -11.77
N GLN A 105 -9.21 -2.66 -12.96
CA GLN A 105 -10.23 -3.70 -13.12
C GLN A 105 -9.87 -5.05 -12.49
N ASP A 106 -8.60 -5.27 -12.14
CA ASP A 106 -8.15 -6.42 -11.35
C ASP A 106 -8.97 -6.58 -10.06
N ILE A 107 -9.33 -5.48 -9.39
CA ILE A 107 -10.14 -5.50 -8.15
C ILE A 107 -11.56 -6.02 -8.36
N SER A 108 -12.05 -5.98 -9.60
CA SER A 108 -13.41 -6.37 -10.01
C SER A 108 -13.48 -7.70 -10.76
N ALA A 109 -12.33 -8.33 -11.02
CA ALA A 109 -12.22 -9.53 -11.84
C ALA A 109 -12.96 -10.73 -11.25
N GLN A 110 -13.03 -10.83 -9.93
CA GLN A 110 -13.72 -11.88 -9.20
C GLN A 110 -14.74 -11.30 -8.23
N SER A 111 -15.82 -12.05 -8.00
CA SER A 111 -16.84 -11.69 -7.02
C SER A 111 -16.31 -11.88 -5.60
N LEU A 112 -16.52 -10.86 -4.78
CA LEU A 112 -16.18 -10.82 -3.35
C LEU A 112 -17.34 -11.45 -2.58
N ARG A 113 -17.18 -12.69 -2.13
CA ARG A 113 -18.20 -13.38 -1.31
C ARG A 113 -18.27 -12.76 0.09
N ASP A 114 -19.30 -13.11 0.84
CA ASP A 114 -19.42 -12.68 2.23
C ASP A 114 -18.16 -13.08 3.04
N GLN A 115 -17.75 -12.21 3.96
CA GLN A 115 -16.54 -12.29 4.79
C GLN A 115 -15.20 -12.26 4.03
N GLN A 116 -15.19 -12.18 2.71
CA GLN A 116 -13.95 -12.05 1.95
C GLN A 116 -13.45 -10.61 1.90
N VAL A 117 -12.13 -10.49 1.79
CA VAL A 117 -11.37 -9.25 1.73
C VAL A 117 -10.67 -9.15 0.38
N VAL A 118 -10.57 -7.91 -0.11
CA VAL A 118 -9.73 -7.54 -1.25
C VAL A 118 -8.76 -6.44 -0.82
N SER A 119 -7.54 -6.47 -1.36
CA SER A 119 -6.53 -5.42 -1.18
C SER A 119 -5.96 -5.01 -2.52
N LEU A 120 -5.72 -3.72 -2.71
CA LEU A 120 -5.08 -3.20 -3.92
C LEU A 120 -4.15 -2.04 -3.59
N PHE A 121 -2.97 -2.08 -4.17
CA PHE A 121 -2.09 -0.93 -4.33
C PHE A 121 -2.01 -0.57 -5.81
N ALA A 122 -2.04 0.71 -6.14
CA ALA A 122 -1.76 1.15 -7.49
C ALA A 122 -1.21 2.56 -7.53
N ASP A 123 -0.28 2.84 -8.44
CA ASP A 123 0.17 4.18 -8.78
C ASP A 123 -0.45 4.60 -10.10
N LEU A 124 -1.00 5.81 -10.13
CA LEU A 124 -1.59 6.43 -11.30
C LEU A 124 -0.98 7.81 -11.51
N TYR A 125 -0.97 8.26 -12.76
CA TYR A 125 -0.71 9.63 -13.14
C TYR A 125 -1.88 10.18 -13.95
N THR A 126 -2.27 11.42 -13.68
CA THR A 126 -3.20 12.17 -14.55
C THR A 126 -2.69 13.58 -14.82
N ASN A 127 -3.01 14.11 -15.99
CA ASN A 127 -2.65 15.48 -16.38
C ASN A 127 -3.69 16.53 -15.99
N SER A 128 -4.85 16.12 -15.49
CA SER A 128 -5.96 16.99 -15.08
C SER A 128 -6.68 16.39 -13.87
N PRO A 129 -7.42 17.17 -13.07
CA PRO A 129 -8.20 16.65 -11.95
C PRO A 129 -9.19 15.55 -12.38
N ILE A 130 -9.12 14.38 -11.74
CA ILE A 130 -10.04 13.25 -11.94
C ILE A 130 -10.71 12.95 -10.61
N ARG A 131 -12.04 12.79 -10.63
CA ARG A 131 -12.77 12.25 -9.47
C ARG A 131 -12.68 10.73 -9.49
N TYR A 132 -12.28 10.16 -8.37
CA TYR A 132 -12.21 8.74 -8.12
C TYR A 132 -13.30 8.33 -7.14
N ASP A 133 -14.03 7.29 -7.51
CA ASP A 133 -15.08 6.68 -6.72
C ASP A 133 -14.74 5.21 -6.47
N VAL A 134 -14.45 4.86 -5.22
CA VAL A 134 -14.29 3.46 -4.80
C VAL A 134 -15.65 2.97 -4.32
N ILE A 135 -16.22 2.01 -5.03
CA ILE A 135 -17.59 1.52 -4.79
C ILE A 135 -17.61 0.02 -4.52
N MET A 136 -18.58 -0.41 -3.72
CA MET A 136 -18.93 -1.83 -3.56
C MET A 136 -20.42 -1.99 -3.86
N ILE A 137 -20.74 -2.84 -4.83
CA ILE A 137 -22.12 -3.08 -5.30
C ILE A 137 -22.38 -4.57 -5.53
N ASP A 138 -23.65 -4.96 -5.61
CA ASP A 138 -24.05 -6.32 -5.98
C ASP A 138 -23.44 -6.72 -7.34
N GLU A 139 -22.91 -7.95 -7.42
CA GLU A 139 -22.12 -8.41 -8.56
C GLU A 139 -22.86 -8.39 -9.91
N VAL A 140 -24.21 -8.38 -9.90
CA VAL A 140 -25.03 -8.40 -11.11
C VAL A 140 -25.37 -7.01 -11.65
N LYS A 141 -25.01 -5.94 -10.94
CA LYS A 141 -25.35 -4.55 -11.30
C LYS A 141 -24.24 -3.91 -12.14
N ASP A 142 -24.64 -3.08 -13.10
CA ASP A 142 -23.69 -2.26 -13.84
C ASP A 142 -23.16 -1.11 -12.94
N PRO A 143 -21.82 -1.00 -12.77
CA PRO A 143 -21.25 -0.01 -11.85
C PRO A 143 -21.42 1.44 -12.31
N ILE A 144 -21.42 1.71 -13.61
CA ILE A 144 -21.53 3.07 -14.15
C ILE A 144 -22.97 3.56 -14.02
N GLN A 145 -23.95 2.72 -14.37
CA GLN A 145 -25.37 3.03 -14.21
C GLN A 145 -25.77 3.15 -12.73
N LYS A 146 -25.16 2.35 -11.84
CA LYS A 146 -25.50 2.37 -10.42
C LYS A 146 -24.90 3.56 -9.67
N LEU A 147 -23.73 4.05 -10.08
CA LEU A 147 -22.95 5.09 -9.38
C LEU A 147 -23.76 6.33 -8.94
N PRO A 148 -24.63 6.96 -9.78
CA PRO A 148 -25.39 8.15 -9.40
C PRO A 148 -26.39 7.92 -8.26
N HIS A 149 -26.75 6.66 -8.00
CA HIS A 149 -27.73 6.27 -6.98
C HIS A 149 -27.09 5.72 -5.70
N LEU A 150 -25.76 5.63 -5.65
CA LEU A 150 -25.05 5.13 -4.48
C LEU A 150 -24.95 6.21 -3.40
N LYS A 151 -25.10 5.78 -2.15
CA LYS A 151 -24.84 6.62 -0.98
C LYS A 151 -23.34 6.65 -0.70
N LEU A 152 -22.86 7.79 -0.23
CA LEU A 152 -21.55 7.89 0.41
C LEU A 152 -21.65 7.19 1.77
N LEU A 153 -20.81 6.18 2.00
CA LEU A 153 -20.83 5.44 3.26
C LEU A 153 -20.05 6.23 4.33
N PRO A 154 -20.56 6.31 5.57
CA PRO A 154 -19.85 6.95 6.66
C PRO A 154 -18.59 6.15 7.03
N SER A 155 -17.63 6.80 7.67
CA SER A 155 -16.53 6.11 8.35
C SER A 155 -17.09 5.17 9.42
N ASP A 156 -16.42 4.05 9.65
CA ASP A 156 -16.72 3.12 10.74
C ASP A 156 -16.20 3.57 12.12
N GLY A 157 -15.44 4.69 12.17
CA GLY A 157 -14.87 5.23 13.40
C GLY A 157 -13.71 4.40 13.99
N VAL A 158 -13.32 3.30 13.34
CA VAL A 158 -12.25 2.40 13.80
C VAL A 158 -11.06 2.46 12.85
N HIS A 159 -11.33 2.41 11.55
CA HIS A 159 -10.30 2.39 10.51
C HIS A 159 -10.14 3.76 9.87
N ASN A 160 -8.94 4.06 9.39
CA ASN A 160 -8.68 5.30 8.68
C ASN A 160 -8.97 5.17 7.18
N ARG A 161 -9.59 6.20 6.64
CA ARG A 161 -9.57 6.53 5.21
C ARG A 161 -9.07 7.96 5.06
N GLY A 162 -8.67 8.36 3.87
CA GLY A 162 -8.24 9.73 3.63
C GLY A 162 -7.30 9.88 2.46
N THR A 163 -7.02 11.13 2.14
CA THR A 163 -6.08 11.54 1.11
C THR A 163 -4.93 12.25 1.77
N TYR A 164 -3.74 11.70 1.52
CA TYR A 164 -2.51 12.06 2.21
C TYR A 164 -1.47 12.50 1.16
N PRO A 165 -1.09 13.79 1.10
CA PRO A 165 -0.04 14.28 0.21
C PRO A 165 1.34 13.73 0.63
N GLU A 166 2.36 13.83 -0.23
CA GLU A 166 3.74 13.42 0.10
C GLU A 166 3.90 11.98 0.65
N ALA A 167 3.10 11.04 0.12
CA ALA A 167 3.08 9.64 0.55
C ALA A 167 4.28 8.80 0.06
N THR A 168 5.38 9.44 -0.35
CA THR A 168 6.66 8.78 -0.64
C THR A 168 7.74 9.41 0.22
N ARG A 169 8.37 8.62 1.09
CA ARG A 169 9.46 9.06 1.94
C ARG A 169 10.78 8.57 1.37
N ILE A 170 11.70 9.50 1.13
CA ILE A 170 13.05 9.21 0.67
C ILE A 170 13.97 9.31 1.88
N ILE A 171 14.69 8.22 2.18
CA ILE A 171 15.64 8.15 3.29
C ILE A 171 16.98 7.74 2.69
N GLU A 172 17.97 8.63 2.75
CA GLU A 172 19.30 8.38 2.20
C GLU A 172 20.37 8.52 3.28
N SER A 173 21.39 7.67 3.22
CA SER A 173 22.59 7.80 4.03
C SER A 173 23.84 7.60 3.19
N TYR A 174 24.78 8.54 3.32
CA TYR A 174 26.11 8.51 2.71
C TYR A 174 27.20 8.07 3.69
N GLU A 175 26.85 7.87 4.96
CA GLU A 175 27.78 7.37 5.97
C GLU A 175 28.03 5.88 5.80
N LEU A 176 29.19 5.41 6.26
CA LEU A 176 29.47 3.98 6.34
C LEU A 176 28.62 3.38 7.47
N VAL A 177 27.67 2.52 7.12
CA VAL A 177 26.78 1.84 8.08
C VAL A 177 27.02 0.33 8.09
N GLY A 178 26.66 -0.35 9.19
CA GLY A 178 26.78 -1.81 9.32
C GLY A 178 28.11 -2.32 9.86
N ASN A 179 29.14 -1.46 9.96
CA ASN A 179 30.41 -1.76 10.66
C ASN A 179 30.26 -1.71 12.20
N THR A 180 29.20 -1.07 12.69
CA THR A 180 28.72 -1.13 14.07
C THR A 180 27.19 -1.33 14.04
N PRO A 181 26.59 -1.90 15.11
CA PRO A 181 25.15 -2.03 15.18
C PRO A 181 24.44 -0.68 15.06
N SER A 182 23.54 -0.55 14.08
CA SER A 182 22.73 0.65 13.89
C SER A 182 21.29 0.27 13.50
N ARG A 183 20.39 1.26 13.52
CA ARG A 183 18.98 1.06 13.17
C ARG A 183 18.40 2.26 12.44
N ILE A 184 17.44 1.98 11.58
CA ILE A 184 16.52 2.96 10.98
C ILE A 184 15.13 2.65 11.53
N ALA A 185 14.55 3.58 12.28
CA ALA A 185 13.19 3.44 12.81
C ALA A 185 12.17 3.96 11.77
N ILE A 186 11.12 3.17 11.52
CA ILE A 186 10.05 3.51 10.58
C ILE A 186 8.71 3.43 11.30
N GLY A 187 7.87 4.45 11.15
CA GLY A 187 6.57 4.59 11.79
C GLY A 187 6.61 4.85 13.29
N ASP A 188 7.71 5.40 13.82
CA ASP A 188 7.94 5.58 15.27
C ASP A 188 7.23 6.81 15.88
N ARG A 189 6.46 7.55 15.06
CA ARG A 189 5.74 8.77 15.41
C ARG A 189 6.59 9.95 15.87
N THR A 190 7.91 9.77 15.97
CA THR A 190 8.85 10.79 16.47
C THR A 190 9.73 11.27 15.33
N ASN A 191 10.50 10.36 14.74
CA ASN A 191 11.34 10.63 13.57
C ASN A 191 10.54 10.39 12.28
N ASP A 192 9.56 9.48 12.34
CA ASP A 192 8.63 9.17 11.25
C ASP A 192 7.18 9.41 11.72
N PRO A 193 6.73 10.68 11.84
CA PRO A 193 5.37 11.01 12.23
C PRO A 193 4.34 10.44 11.24
N ASN A 194 3.11 10.23 11.70
CA ASN A 194 2.02 9.84 10.81
C ASN A 194 1.84 10.91 9.73
N LEU A 195 1.56 10.48 8.51
CA LEU A 195 1.19 11.39 7.43
C LEU A 195 -0.18 12.00 7.72
N GLU A 196 -0.29 13.31 7.60
CA GLU A 196 -1.54 14.03 7.79
C GLU A 196 -2.29 14.18 6.47
N GLY A 197 -3.62 14.25 6.54
CA GLY A 197 -4.48 14.29 5.38
C GLY A 197 -5.91 14.63 5.75
N TYR A 198 -6.82 14.41 4.80
CA TYR A 198 -8.24 14.72 4.97
C TYR A 198 -9.11 13.61 4.38
N ASP A 199 -10.29 13.39 4.94
CA ASP A 199 -11.29 12.52 4.35
C ASP A 199 -11.96 13.23 3.17
N GLY A 200 -11.80 12.69 1.95
CA GLY A 200 -12.36 13.28 0.72
C GLY A 200 -13.89 13.34 0.66
N ILE A 201 -14.61 12.66 1.57
CA ILE A 201 -16.08 12.69 1.63
C ILE A 201 -16.60 13.85 2.49
N ASN A 202 -16.00 14.09 3.66
CA ASN A 202 -16.52 15.05 4.65
C ASN A 202 -15.54 16.18 5.00
N GLY A 203 -14.32 16.17 4.44
CA GLY A 203 -13.29 17.18 4.68
C GLY A 203 -12.65 17.14 6.07
N SER A 204 -12.96 16.14 6.91
CA SER A 204 -12.39 16.04 8.25
C SER A 204 -10.89 15.76 8.21
N PHE A 205 -10.14 16.34 9.14
CA PHE A 205 -8.73 16.04 9.32
C PHE A 205 -8.52 14.57 9.66
N GLN A 206 -7.49 13.95 9.08
CA GLN A 206 -7.14 12.56 9.27
C GLN A 206 -5.64 12.40 9.51
N SER A 207 -5.27 11.59 10.50
CA SER A 207 -3.91 11.10 10.69
C SER A 207 -3.82 9.69 10.13
N ASN A 208 -2.86 9.43 9.23
CA ASN A 208 -2.60 8.09 8.70
C ASN A 208 -1.92 7.23 9.77
N ALA A 209 -2.67 6.80 10.78
CA ALA A 209 -2.14 5.98 11.86
C ALA A 209 -1.53 4.70 11.29
N GLY A 210 -0.24 4.52 11.53
CA GLY A 210 0.54 3.38 11.01
C GLY A 210 1.09 3.58 9.60
N ASN A 211 1.01 4.78 9.02
CA ASN A 211 1.58 5.15 7.72
C ASN A 211 1.29 4.14 6.59
N PHE A 212 0.12 3.50 6.63
CA PHE A 212 -0.28 2.53 5.61
C PHE A 212 -0.34 3.19 4.23
N GLY A 213 0.21 2.52 3.22
CA GLY A 213 0.29 3.05 1.86
C GLY A 213 1.43 4.04 1.60
N VAL A 214 2.14 4.51 2.62
CA VAL A 214 3.36 5.31 2.44
C VAL A 214 4.45 4.41 1.84
N LEU A 215 5.07 4.85 0.74
CA LEU A 215 6.21 4.16 0.12
C LEU A 215 7.50 4.76 0.66
N TYR A 216 8.29 3.94 1.33
CA TYR A 216 9.63 4.27 1.77
C TYR A 216 10.62 3.81 0.71
N LYS A 217 11.44 4.76 0.23
CA LYS A 217 12.59 4.51 -0.63
C LYS A 217 13.83 4.79 0.19
N ILE A 218 14.49 3.72 0.64
CA ILE A 218 15.64 3.82 1.53
C ILE A 218 16.90 3.46 0.73
N LYS A 219 17.86 4.37 0.67
CA LYS A 219 19.13 4.15 -0.04
C LYS A 219 20.30 4.36 0.90
N LEU A 220 21.01 3.27 1.17
CA LEU A 220 22.24 3.27 1.95
C LEU A 220 23.39 3.16 0.96
N HIS A 221 24.05 4.29 0.69
CA HIS A 221 25.09 4.35 -0.34
C HIS A 221 26.30 3.48 0.02
N ARG A 222 26.61 3.37 1.32
CA ARG A 222 27.83 2.75 1.84
C ARG A 222 27.50 1.77 2.98
N VAL A 223 27.16 0.53 2.65
CA VAL A 223 26.99 -0.54 3.64
C VAL A 223 28.27 -1.35 3.72
N ALA A 224 28.82 -1.49 4.93
CA ALA A 224 30.04 -2.23 5.21
C ALA A 224 29.97 -3.70 4.73
N PRO A 225 31.12 -4.32 4.41
CA PRO A 225 31.17 -5.74 4.12
C PRO A 225 30.68 -6.57 5.30
N ASN A 226 30.19 -7.78 5.04
CA ASN A 226 29.73 -8.73 6.04
C ASN A 226 28.70 -8.13 7.02
N THR A 227 27.70 -7.42 6.50
CA THR A 227 26.62 -6.80 7.28
C THR A 227 25.34 -7.63 7.11
N LEU A 228 24.68 -7.93 8.23
CA LEU A 228 23.31 -8.43 8.29
C LEU A 228 22.32 -7.28 8.38
N ILE A 229 21.37 -7.23 7.44
CA ILE A 229 20.23 -6.32 7.46
C ILE A 229 18.98 -7.13 7.80
N THR A 230 18.29 -6.72 8.87
CA THR A 230 17.07 -7.40 9.33
C THR A 230 15.93 -6.43 9.60
N LEU A 231 14.70 -6.93 9.49
CA LEU A 231 13.50 -6.26 9.97
C LEU A 231 13.18 -6.75 11.38
N ASN A 232 12.95 -5.81 12.29
CA ASN A 232 12.54 -6.07 13.67
C ASN A 232 11.22 -5.33 13.97
N PRO A 233 10.14 -6.04 14.30
CA PRO A 233 8.85 -5.42 14.61
C PRO A 233 8.88 -4.71 15.96
N ARG A 234 8.26 -3.52 16.03
CA ARG A 234 8.14 -2.73 17.26
C ARG A 234 6.70 -2.35 17.60
N GLY A 235 5.79 -2.36 16.62
CA GLY A 235 4.38 -2.05 16.78
C GLY A 235 3.44 -3.24 16.89
N GLY A 236 3.97 -4.47 16.91
CA GLY A 236 3.17 -5.70 16.92
C GLY A 236 3.54 -6.63 15.77
N ARG A 237 2.64 -7.56 15.43
CA ARG A 237 2.88 -8.55 14.37
C ARG A 237 3.10 -7.87 13.02
N TYR A 238 4.22 -8.19 12.38
CA TYR A 238 4.53 -7.70 11.05
C TYR A 238 4.43 -8.82 9.99
N MET A 239 3.67 -8.55 8.94
CA MET A 239 3.54 -9.37 7.74
C MET A 239 3.56 -8.45 6.51
N GLY A 240 4.47 -8.70 5.58
CA GLY A 240 4.58 -7.88 4.37
C GLY A 240 5.60 -8.41 3.38
N ALA A 241 6.00 -7.55 2.46
CA ALA A 241 7.10 -7.77 1.55
C ALA A 241 7.92 -6.49 1.44
N MET A 242 9.22 -6.64 1.23
CA MET A 242 10.15 -5.56 0.94
C MET A 242 10.93 -5.92 -0.32
N MET A 243 11.27 -4.93 -1.13
CA MET A 243 12.22 -5.15 -2.23
C MET A 243 13.58 -4.65 -1.79
N VAL A 244 14.60 -5.50 -1.85
CA VAL A 244 15.98 -5.15 -1.53
C VAL A 244 16.87 -5.42 -2.74
N ASN A 245 17.51 -4.39 -3.29
CA ASN A 245 18.32 -4.48 -4.51
C ASN A 245 17.61 -5.26 -5.64
N GLY A 246 16.33 -4.95 -5.88
CA GLY A 246 15.50 -5.61 -6.89
C GLY A 246 14.94 -6.99 -6.50
N SER A 247 15.41 -7.60 -5.41
CA SER A 247 14.89 -8.90 -4.95
C SER A 247 13.75 -8.72 -3.95
N ILE A 248 12.65 -9.46 -4.11
CA ILE A 248 11.51 -9.37 -3.19
C ILE A 248 11.67 -10.35 -2.04
N ILE A 249 11.69 -9.80 -0.83
CA ILE A 249 11.85 -10.52 0.42
C ILE A 249 10.51 -10.56 1.15
N GLN A 250 9.98 -11.76 1.30
CA GLN A 250 8.78 -12.00 2.09
C GLN A 250 9.09 -11.89 3.58
N THR A 251 8.24 -11.21 4.32
CA THR A 251 8.36 -11.06 5.77
C THR A 251 7.03 -11.50 6.40
N PRO A 252 7.04 -12.35 7.44
CA PRO A 252 8.19 -13.12 7.95
C PRO A 252 8.77 -14.10 6.92
N ASN A 253 10.07 -14.37 7.04
CA ASN A 253 10.79 -15.50 6.43
C ASN A 253 11.39 -16.41 7.51
N THR A 254 10.79 -16.40 8.70
CA THR A 254 11.14 -17.25 9.83
C THR A 254 10.32 -18.53 9.79
N SER A 255 10.84 -19.62 10.37
CA SER A 255 10.13 -20.90 10.49
C SER A 255 8.78 -20.80 11.22
N ASN A 256 8.60 -19.76 12.04
CA ASN A 256 7.43 -19.56 12.89
C ASN A 256 6.28 -18.80 12.20
N GLY A 257 6.42 -18.41 10.93
CA GLY A 257 5.31 -17.82 10.16
C GLY A 257 4.84 -16.43 10.64
N ALA A 258 5.58 -15.78 11.53
CA ALA A 258 5.43 -14.38 11.97
C ALA A 258 6.77 -13.81 12.48
N VAL A 259 6.93 -12.49 12.39
CA VAL A 259 7.83 -11.74 13.28
C VAL A 259 6.91 -10.86 14.10
N ALA A 260 6.77 -11.17 15.38
CA ALA A 260 5.77 -10.58 16.25
C ALA A 260 6.34 -10.00 17.55
N ALA A 261 7.57 -10.38 17.92
CA ALA A 261 8.19 -9.92 19.16
C ALA A 261 9.47 -9.09 18.93
N PRO A 262 9.82 -8.16 19.84
CA PRO A 262 11.02 -7.33 19.70
C PRO A 262 12.35 -8.09 19.69
N ASN A 263 12.38 -9.34 20.14
CA ASN A 263 13.53 -10.24 20.09
C ASN A 263 13.56 -11.11 18.82
N GLU A 264 12.56 -11.00 17.95
CA GLU A 264 12.53 -11.68 16.65
C GLU A 264 12.95 -10.72 15.53
N ALA A 265 13.53 -11.28 14.47
CA ALA A 265 13.91 -10.52 13.29
C ALA A 265 13.76 -11.37 12.01
N ALA A 266 13.35 -10.73 10.91
CA ALA A 266 13.38 -11.32 9.58
C ALA A 266 14.62 -10.84 8.83
N VAL A 267 15.33 -11.74 8.18
CA VAL A 267 16.51 -11.38 7.37
C VAL A 267 16.02 -10.69 6.10
N LEU A 268 16.52 -9.49 5.84
CA LEU A 268 16.25 -8.77 4.60
C LEU A 268 17.37 -9.00 3.59
N TYR A 269 18.61 -8.85 4.04
CA TYR A 269 19.77 -8.89 3.15
C TYR A 269 21.06 -9.17 3.91
N ARG A 270 22.06 -9.71 3.21
CA ARG A 270 23.42 -9.92 3.71
C ARG A 270 24.39 -9.34 2.70
N THR A 271 25.28 -8.45 3.15
CA THR A 271 26.31 -7.93 2.25
C THR A 271 27.45 -8.93 2.09
N GLY A 272 28.16 -8.81 0.95
CA GLY A 272 29.33 -9.63 0.65
C GLY A 272 30.61 -9.10 1.31
N ASN A 273 31.75 -9.46 0.73
CA ASN A 273 33.08 -9.13 1.27
C ASN A 273 33.57 -7.70 0.95
N TYR A 274 32.75 -6.88 0.30
CA TYR A 274 33.06 -5.50 -0.07
C TYR A 274 31.95 -4.53 0.36
N GLU A 275 32.31 -3.25 0.49
CA GLU A 275 31.35 -2.17 0.70
C GLU A 275 30.43 -2.04 -0.51
N GLN A 276 29.12 -1.95 -0.29
CA GLN A 276 28.15 -1.87 -1.38
C GLN A 276 26.94 -1.00 -1.04
N THR A 277 26.25 -0.53 -2.07
CA THR A 277 24.97 0.17 -1.93
C THR A 277 23.84 -0.83 -1.67
N VAL A 278 22.92 -0.47 -0.78
CA VAL A 278 21.69 -1.22 -0.53
C VAL A 278 20.49 -0.28 -0.68
N GLU A 279 19.59 -0.65 -1.58
CA GLU A 279 18.31 0.01 -1.81
C GLU A 279 17.17 -0.87 -1.28
N ILE A 280 16.29 -0.28 -0.48
CA ILE A 280 15.12 -0.96 0.11
C ILE A 280 13.86 -0.17 -0.26
N LEU A 281 12.91 -0.83 -0.91
CA LEU A 281 11.55 -0.34 -1.10
C LEU A 281 10.61 -1.04 -0.13
N PHE A 282 9.83 -0.24 0.59
CA PHE A 282 8.95 -0.72 1.65
C PHE A 282 7.63 0.05 1.67
N THR A 283 6.52 -0.64 1.89
CA THR A 283 5.26 -0.03 2.32
C THR A 283 4.57 -0.96 3.31
N ALA A 284 3.91 -0.42 4.33
CA ALA A 284 3.19 -1.22 5.30
C ALA A 284 1.97 -1.89 4.64
N ALA A 285 1.93 -3.22 4.69
CA ALA A 285 0.81 -3.99 4.18
C ALA A 285 -0.43 -3.85 5.07
N PRO A 286 -1.65 -3.83 4.50
CA PRO A 286 -2.88 -3.97 5.27
C PRO A 286 -2.82 -5.18 6.21
N GLY A 287 -3.25 -5.02 7.46
CA GLY A 287 -3.18 -6.06 8.49
C GLY A 287 -1.79 -6.31 9.10
N SER A 288 -0.79 -5.48 8.77
CA SER A 288 0.53 -5.46 9.41
C SER A 288 0.64 -4.35 10.47
N SER A 289 1.77 -4.25 11.15
CA SER A 289 2.00 -3.27 12.21
C SER A 289 3.27 -2.44 11.99
N LEU A 290 3.15 -1.12 12.15
CA LEU A 290 4.25 -0.20 12.40
C LEU A 290 4.21 0.30 13.85
N PRO A 291 5.33 0.68 14.48
CA PRO A 291 6.67 0.81 13.89
C PRO A 291 7.41 -0.51 13.62
N VAL A 292 8.43 -0.42 12.76
CA VAL A 292 9.48 -1.43 12.57
C VAL A 292 10.85 -0.77 12.61
N ASN A 293 11.88 -1.54 12.97
CA ASN A 293 13.27 -1.14 12.76
C ASN A 293 13.86 -1.94 11.59
N ILE A 294 14.63 -1.27 10.75
CA ILE A 294 15.63 -1.92 9.91
C ILE A 294 16.95 -1.88 10.67
N LEU A 295 17.45 -3.04 11.09
CA LEU A 295 18.67 -3.18 11.85
C LEU A 295 19.82 -3.53 10.91
N LEU A 296 20.98 -2.87 11.10
CA LEU A 296 22.23 -3.20 10.42
C LEU A 296 23.23 -3.65 11.48
N GLN A 297 23.79 -4.84 11.32
CA GLN A 297 24.70 -5.44 12.29
C GLN A 297 25.86 -6.12 11.59
N PRO A 298 27.10 -6.00 12.07
CA PRO A 298 28.20 -6.82 11.59
C PRO A 298 27.87 -8.31 11.76
N LEU A 299 28.16 -9.12 10.75
CA LEU A 299 28.15 -10.57 10.88
C LEU A 299 29.26 -11.01 11.83
N PRO A 300 29.05 -12.10 12.59
CA PRO A 300 30.12 -12.71 13.36
C PRO A 300 31.33 -13.02 12.46
N GLN A 301 32.54 -12.86 12.99
CA GLN A 301 33.74 -13.32 12.29
C GLN A 301 33.58 -14.82 11.97
N MET A 302 33.89 -15.21 10.73
CA MET A 302 33.93 -16.62 10.38
C MET A 302 34.96 -17.30 11.29
N LYS A 303 34.53 -18.36 11.99
CA LYS A 303 35.49 -19.24 12.68
C LYS A 303 36.24 -19.99 11.58
N ASN A 304 37.55 -19.73 11.50
CA ASN A 304 38.49 -20.52 10.69
C ASN A 304 38.58 -21.95 11.22
#